data_AF-A0A1W1BI30-F1
#
_entry.id   AF-A0A1W1BI30-F1
#
_cell.length_a   1.000
_cell.length_b   1.000
_cell.length_c   1.000
_cell.angle_alpha   90.00
_cell.angle_beta   90.00
_cell.angle_gamma   90.00
#
_symmetry.space_group_name_H-M   'P 1'
#
loop_
_entity.id
_entity.type
_entity.pdbx_description
1 polymer ?
#
loop_
_entity_poly.entity_id
_entity_poly.type
_entity_poly.pdbx_seq_one_letter_code
_entity_poly.pdbx_strand_id
1 'polypeptide(L)'
;MKTNVIFFDRSGSTRDIFYYEVNPPYKLTKNKPIKYEHFKEFLDVWEKRELTDNSWIVDVNDIKDYDISAKNPNNIEVIEHKSPLELVANIKANNKEIDDLMDEIEAILLGKDIDE
;
A
#
# COMPACT_ATOMS: atom_id res chain seq x y z
N MET A 1 -4.59 -2.16 9.31
CA MET A 1 -5.97 -2.63 9.07
C MET A 1 -6.62 -1.66 8.13
N LYS A 2 -7.21 -2.14 7.03
CA LYS A 2 -8.00 -1.29 6.12
C LYS A 2 -9.43 -1.21 6.67
N THR A 3 -10.04 -0.03 6.58
CA THR A 3 -11.40 0.23 7.10
C THR A 3 -12.23 0.83 5.99
N ASN A 4 -13.41 0.27 5.76
CA ASN A 4 -14.35 0.75 4.77
C ASN A 4 -15.61 1.27 5.48
N VAL A 5 -16.23 2.30 4.89
CA VAL A 5 -17.53 2.81 5.32
C VAL A 5 -18.48 2.64 4.15
N ILE A 6 -19.61 1.99 4.38
CA ILE A 6 -20.59 1.67 3.34
C ILE A 6 -21.81 2.55 3.54
N PHE A 7 -22.20 3.26 2.49
CA PHE A 7 -23.42 4.04 2.43
C PHE A 7 -24.39 3.34 1.48
N PHE A 8 -25.61 3.07 1.95
CA PHE A 8 -26.65 2.45 1.14
C PHE A 8 -28.02 2.98 1.58
N ASP A 9 -28.95 3.03 0.64
CA ASP A 9 -30.35 3.28 0.92
C ASP A 9 -31.14 1.95 0.91
N ARG A 10 -32.42 2.03 1.27
CA ARG A 10 -33.34 0.87 1.24
C ARG A 10 -34.25 0.90 0.01
N SER A 11 -34.01 1.81 -0.92
CA SER A 11 -34.86 2.08 -2.08
C SER A 11 -34.38 1.30 -3.31
N GLY A 12 -34.82 0.06 -3.38
CA GLY A 12 -34.63 -0.77 -4.58
C GLY A 12 -33.26 -1.42 -4.69
N SER A 13 -33.01 -2.03 -5.86
CA SER A 13 -31.76 -2.75 -6.15
C SER A 13 -30.67 -1.79 -6.61
N THR A 14 -29.47 -1.96 -6.07
CA THR A 14 -28.26 -1.23 -6.51
C THR A 14 -27.91 -1.59 -7.95
N ARG A 15 -27.62 -0.58 -8.77
CA ARG A 15 -27.10 -0.75 -10.13
C ARG A 15 -25.59 -0.51 -10.19
N ASP A 16 -25.16 0.57 -9.56
CA ASP A 16 -23.77 1.02 -9.55
C ASP A 16 -23.29 1.26 -8.12
N ILE A 17 -22.03 0.95 -7.85
CA ILE A 17 -21.34 1.28 -6.61
C ILE A 17 -20.32 2.37 -6.90
N PHE A 18 -20.44 3.50 -6.21
CA PHE A 18 -19.44 4.56 -6.21
C PHE A 18 -18.42 4.30 -5.10
N TYR A 19 -17.16 4.18 -5.48
CA TYR A 19 -16.04 4.01 -4.57
C TYR A 19 -15.24 5.31 -4.45
N TYR A 20 -14.77 5.57 -3.23
CA TYR A 20 -13.82 6.65 -2.97
C TYR A 20 -12.73 6.14 -2.02
N GLU A 21 -11.47 6.33 -2.40
CA GLU A 21 -10.31 6.01 -1.57
C GLU A 21 -9.78 7.30 -0.92
N VAL A 22 -9.87 7.37 0.42
CA VAL A 22 -9.25 8.47 1.16
C VAL A 22 -7.76 8.16 1.30
N ASN A 23 -6.93 8.99 0.68
CA ASN A 23 -5.47 8.93 0.75
C ASN A 23 -4.93 10.09 1.62
N PRO A 24 -4.76 9.89 2.94
CA PRO A 24 -4.18 10.91 3.78
C PRO A 24 -2.73 11.19 3.37
N PRO A 25 -2.24 12.44 3.48
CA PRO A 25 -0.87 12.79 3.10
C PRO A 25 0.21 12.16 4.02
N TYR A 26 -0.20 11.46 5.08
CA TYR A 26 0.69 10.79 6.03
C TYR A 26 -0.01 9.63 6.72
N LYS A 27 0.79 8.72 7.29
CA LYS A 27 0.28 7.65 8.16
C LYS A 27 -0.39 8.25 9.39
N LEU A 28 -1.66 7.89 9.59
CA LEU A 28 -2.47 8.35 10.72
C LEU A 28 -1.96 7.73 12.03
N THR A 29 -1.80 8.56 13.05
CA THR A 29 -1.36 8.16 14.40
C THR A 29 -2.08 8.99 15.46
N LYS A 30 -1.92 8.67 16.75
CA LYS A 30 -2.48 9.48 17.84
C LYS A 30 -2.08 10.97 17.74
N ASN A 31 -0.85 11.23 17.30
CA ASN A 31 -0.31 12.59 17.17
C ASN A 31 -0.63 13.23 15.81
N LYS A 32 -1.14 12.44 14.85
CA LYS A 32 -1.53 12.88 13.52
C LYS A 32 -2.91 12.28 13.18
N PRO A 33 -3.98 12.81 13.80
CA PRO A 33 -5.32 12.26 13.64
C PRO A 33 -5.88 12.56 12.25
N ILE A 34 -6.98 11.88 11.93
CA ILE A 34 -7.76 12.22 10.74
C ILE A 34 -8.41 13.60 10.92
N LYS A 35 -8.39 14.42 9.87
CA LYS A 35 -8.94 15.77 9.87
C LYS A 35 -10.01 15.90 8.80
N TYR A 36 -10.89 16.89 8.96
CA TYR A 36 -11.91 17.23 7.98
C TYR A 36 -11.32 17.48 6.58
N GLU A 37 -10.17 18.14 6.51
CA GLU A 37 -9.47 18.45 5.26
C GLU A 37 -9.14 17.22 4.42
N HIS A 38 -8.94 16.05 5.05
CA HIS A 38 -8.68 14.80 4.33
C HIS A 38 -9.90 14.31 3.54
N PHE A 39 -11.10 14.80 3.85
CA PHE A 39 -12.36 14.43 3.21
C PHE A 39 -12.91 15.51 2.27
N LYS A 40 -12.19 16.64 2.10
CA LYS A 40 -12.70 17.77 1.33
C LYS A 40 -13.02 17.37 -0.12
N GLU A 41 -12.08 16.69 -0.79
CA GLU A 41 -12.29 16.18 -2.16
C GLU A 41 -13.48 15.22 -2.21
N PHE A 42 -13.57 14.26 -1.28
CA PHE A 42 -14.71 13.34 -1.19
C PHE A 42 -16.05 14.08 -1.16
N LEU A 43 -16.17 15.10 -0.32
CA LEU A 43 -17.41 15.88 -0.20
C LEU A 43 -17.73 16.66 -1.48
N ASP A 44 -16.71 17.19 -2.16
CA ASP A 44 -16.86 17.93 -3.40
C ASP A 44 -17.33 17.01 -4.56
N VAL A 45 -16.81 15.79 -4.64
CA VAL A 45 -17.14 14.83 -5.73
C VAL A 45 -18.39 14.00 -5.44
N TRP A 46 -18.76 13.81 -4.17
CA TRP A 46 -19.82 12.90 -3.75
C TRP A 46 -21.20 13.27 -4.33
N GLU A 47 -21.54 14.57 -4.36
CA GLU A 47 -22.86 15.02 -4.85
C GLU A 47 -23.08 14.66 -6.32
N LYS A 48 -22.02 14.77 -7.14
CA LYS A 48 -22.08 14.50 -8.58
C LYS A 48 -21.58 13.12 -8.97
N ARG A 49 -21.00 12.38 -8.02
CA ARG A 49 -20.27 11.12 -8.24
C ARG A 49 -19.24 11.28 -9.36
N GLU A 50 -18.50 12.38 -9.32
CA GLU A 50 -17.46 12.69 -10.30
C GLU A 50 -16.29 11.70 -10.17
N LEU A 51 -15.70 11.31 -11.30
CA LEU A 51 -14.58 10.36 -11.35
C LEU A 51 -13.26 11.11 -11.23
N THR A 52 -12.41 10.67 -10.29
CA THR A 52 -11.09 11.25 -10.01
C THR A 52 -10.06 10.14 -9.82
N ASP A 53 -8.80 10.50 -9.57
CA ASP A 53 -7.76 9.51 -9.25
C ASP A 53 -8.10 8.67 -8.00
N ASN A 54 -8.92 9.24 -7.11
CA ASN A 54 -9.37 8.61 -5.87
C ASN A 54 -10.78 8.03 -5.95
N SER A 55 -11.50 8.19 -7.07
CA SER A 55 -12.91 7.79 -7.17
C SER A 55 -13.28 7.13 -8.50
N TRP A 56 -14.05 6.06 -8.40
CA TRP A 56 -14.46 5.26 -9.55
C TRP A 56 -15.84 4.64 -9.32
N ILE A 57 -16.50 4.24 -10.41
CA ILE A 57 -17.79 3.57 -10.40
C ILE A 57 -17.62 2.14 -10.91
N VAL A 58 -18.29 1.19 -10.26
CA VAL A 58 -18.34 -0.22 -10.66
C VAL A 58 -19.80 -0.63 -10.81
N ASP A 59 -20.14 -1.25 -11.95
CA ASP A 59 -21.46 -1.84 -12.18
C ASP A 59 -21.61 -3.11 -11.34
N VAL A 60 -22.77 -3.32 -10.74
CA VAL A 60 -23.03 -4.49 -9.88
C VAL A 60 -22.89 -5.81 -10.65
N ASN A 61 -23.11 -5.83 -11.96
CA ASN A 61 -22.93 -7.00 -12.80
C ASN A 61 -21.46 -7.39 -12.97
N ASP A 62 -20.52 -6.47 -12.77
CA ASP A 62 -19.08 -6.74 -12.84
C ASP A 62 -18.53 -7.35 -11.54
N ILE A 63 -19.34 -7.39 -10.48
CA ILE A 63 -18.97 -7.92 -9.17
C ILE A 63 -19.00 -9.44 -9.21
N LYS A 64 -17.86 -10.06 -8.89
CA LYS A 64 -17.70 -11.52 -8.80
C LYS A 64 -17.75 -11.95 -7.35
N ASP A 65 -18.43 -13.06 -7.07
CA ASP A 65 -18.53 -13.67 -5.74
C ASP A 65 -19.00 -12.72 -4.62
N TYR A 66 -19.74 -11.66 -4.99
CA TYR A 66 -20.17 -10.59 -4.09
C TYR A 66 -19.02 -9.84 -3.40
N ASP A 67 -17.81 -9.87 -3.99
CA ASP A 67 -16.64 -9.13 -3.51
C ASP A 67 -16.76 -7.63 -3.85
N ILE A 68 -17.18 -6.85 -2.87
CA ILE A 68 -17.27 -5.38 -2.95
C ILE A 68 -15.99 -4.67 -2.48
N SER A 69 -14.86 -5.37 -2.39
CA SER A 69 -13.60 -4.77 -1.95
C SER A 69 -13.20 -3.60 -2.84
N ALA A 70 -12.94 -2.44 -2.22
CA ALA A 70 -12.43 -1.27 -2.93
C ALA A 70 -11.01 -1.55 -3.45
N LYS A 71 -10.88 -1.70 -4.77
CA LYS A 71 -9.60 -1.80 -5.49
C LYS A 71 -9.57 -0.65 -6.48
N ASN A 72 -8.77 0.37 -6.18
CA ASN A 72 -8.69 1.56 -7.03
C ASN A 72 -8.00 1.20 -8.35
N PRO A 73 -8.70 1.28 -9.50
CA PRO A 73 -8.10 0.97 -10.80
C PRO A 73 -7.13 2.06 -11.28
N ASN A 74 -7.25 3.28 -10.75
CA ASN A 74 -6.42 4.43 -11.11
C ASN A 74 -5.10 4.45 -10.33
N ASN A 75 -5.08 3.81 -9.16
CA ASN A 75 -3.87 3.65 -8.36
C ASN A 75 -3.11 2.39 -8.74
N ILE A 76 -2.51 2.41 -9.95
CA ILE A 76 -1.54 1.39 -10.36
C ILE A 76 -0.24 1.72 -9.63
N GLU A 77 -0.09 1.22 -8.40
CA GLU A 77 1.24 1.10 -7.81
C GLU A 77 2.07 0.25 -8.78
N VAL A 78 3.02 0.88 -9.46
CA VAL A 78 4.06 0.17 -10.19
C VAL A 78 4.91 -0.50 -9.12
N ILE A 79 4.47 -1.68 -8.67
CA ILE A 79 5.26 -2.53 -7.81
C ILE A 79 6.40 -3.00 -8.71
N GLU A 80 7.56 -2.36 -8.59
CA GLU A 80 8.80 -2.86 -9.16
C GLU A 80 9.13 -4.19 -8.50
N HIS A 81 8.62 -5.27 -9.10
CA HIS A 81 9.05 -6.61 -8.74
C HIS A 81 10.49 -6.77 -9.19
N LYS A 82 11.43 -6.75 -8.23
CA LYS A 82 12.79 -7.21 -8.48
C LYS A 82 12.74 -8.62 -9.06
N SER A 83 13.50 -8.84 -10.12
CA SER A 83 13.53 -10.16 -10.75
C SER A 83 14.05 -11.21 -9.76
N PRO A 84 13.67 -12.49 -9.91
CA PRO A 84 14.21 -13.56 -9.06
C PRO A 84 15.75 -13.61 -9.07
N LEU A 85 16.38 -13.29 -10.22
CA LEU A 85 17.83 -13.21 -10.33
C LEU A 85 18.42 -12.07 -9.50
N GLU A 86 17.82 -10.88 -9.53
CA GLU A 86 18.27 -9.75 -8.70
C GLU A 86 18.08 -10.01 -7.22
N LEU A 87 16.99 -10.70 -6.83
CA LEU A 87 16.80 -11.11 -5.44
C LEU A 87 17.90 -12.08 -4.99
N VAL A 88 18.22 -13.09 -5.81
CA VAL A 88 19.30 -14.05 -5.52
C VAL A 88 20.66 -13.34 -5.47
N ALA A 89 20.93 -12.38 -6.37
CA ALA A 89 22.16 -11.61 -6.36
C ALA A 89 22.30 -10.77 -5.09
N ASN A 90 21.22 -10.09 -4.66
CA ASN A 90 21.20 -9.34 -3.41
C ASN A 90 21.42 -10.24 -2.19
N ILE A 91 20.79 -11.42 -2.14
CA ILE A 91 21.00 -12.39 -1.05
C ILE A 91 22.48 -12.81 -0.99
N LYS A 92 23.10 -13.11 -2.14
CA LYS A 92 24.52 -13.47 -2.19
C LYS A 92 25.43 -12.34 -1.73
N ALA A 93 25.14 -11.10 -2.14
CA ALA A 93 25.91 -9.94 -1.71
C ALA A 93 25.83 -9.74 -0.19
N ASN A 94 24.63 -9.80 0.37
CA ASN A 94 24.42 -9.68 1.81
C ASN A 94 25.10 -10.80 2.59
N ASN A 95 25.04 -12.04 2.10
CA ASN A 95 25.73 -13.16 2.75
C ASN A 95 27.24 -12.97 2.74
N LYS A 96 27.81 -12.44 1.65
CA LYS A 96 29.24 -12.14 1.60
C LYS A 96 29.62 -11.08 2.64
N GLU A 97 28.84 -10.03 2.78
CA GLU A 97 29.08 -9.00 3.80
C GLU A 97 29.00 -9.58 5.21
N ILE A 98 28.06 -10.50 5.46
CA ILE A 98 27.99 -11.23 6.73
C ILE A 98 29.24 -12.08 6.95
N ASP A 99 29.70 -12.82 5.94
CA ASP A 99 30.90 -13.65 6.04
C ASP A 99 32.14 -12.80 6.31
N ASP A 100 32.32 -11.68 5.59
CA ASP A 100 33.44 -10.74 5.78
C ASP A 100 33.46 -10.18 7.22
N LEU A 101 32.29 -9.81 7.77
CA LEU A 101 32.16 -9.34 9.16
C LEU A 101 32.44 -10.46 10.19
N MET A 102 32.06 -11.70 9.88
CA MET A 102 32.34 -12.85 10.75
C MET A 102 33.84 -13.16 10.77
N ASP A 103 34.51 -13.09 9.62
CA ASP A 103 35.97 -13.26 9.51
C ASP A 103 36.71 -12.17 10.30
N GLU A 104 36.24 -10.92 10.27
CA GLU A 104 36.78 -9.82 11.08
C GLU A 104 36.66 -10.13 12.58
N ILE A 105 35.49 -10.61 13.02
CA ILE A 105 35.28 -11.01 14.41
C ILE A 105 36.19 -12.18 14.80
N GLU A 106 36.34 -13.19 13.94
CA GLU A 106 37.25 -14.32 14.19
C GLU A 106 38.71 -13.86 14.30
N ALA A 107 39.15 -12.93 13.47
CA ALA A 107 40.50 -12.35 13.54
C ALA A 107 40.74 -11.65 14.88
N ILE A 108 39.78 -10.85 15.36
CA ILE A 108 39.82 -10.20 16.68
C ILE A 108 39.95 -11.25 17.79
N LEU A 109 39.14 -12.30 17.74
CA LEU A 109 39.09 -13.32 18.80
C LEU A 109 40.35 -14.20 18.84
N LEU A 110 40.99 -14.44 17.69
CA LEU A 110 42.24 -15.20 17.59
C LEU A 110 43.49 -14.39 17.96
N GLY A 111 43.34 -13.11 18.31
CA GLY A 111 44.45 -12.25 18.73
C GLY A 111 45.46 -11.98 17.61
N LYS A 112 45.04 -12.08 16.34
CA LYS A 112 45.82 -11.52 15.23
C LYS A 112 45.56 -10.02 15.23
N ASP A 113 46.60 -9.23 15.47
CA ASP A 113 46.51 -7.77 15.37
C ASP A 113 45.89 -7.40 14.01
N ILE A 114 44.79 -6.65 14.07
CA ILE A 114 44.25 -5.96 12.91
C ILE A 114 45.19 -4.77 12.69
N ASP A 115 46.29 -4.98 11.99
CA ASP A 115 47.13 -3.90 11.47
C ASP A 115 47.93 -4.41 10.25
N GLU A 116 47.35 -4.20 9.06
CA GLU A 116 47.94 -3.42 7.95
C GLU A 116 46.89 -3.10 6.88
#